data_AF-A0A9W7GS89-F1
#
_entry.id   AF-A0A9W7GS89-F1
#
_cell.length_a   1.000
_cell.length_b   1.000
_cell.length_c   1.000
_cell.angle_alpha   90.00
_cell.angle_beta   90.00
_cell.angle_gamma   90.00
#
_symmetry.space_group_name_H-M   'P 1'
#
loop_
_entity.id
_entity.type
_entity.pdbx_description
1 polymer ?
#
loop_
_entity_poly.entity_id
_entity_poly.type
_entity_poly.pdbx_seq_one_letter_code
_entity_poly.pdbx_strand_id
1 'polypeptide(L)' 'MDFSEPKNGNCAFRGLGFYPDGQPFAANINYIYGRGLCAGYYRVSPTKVYWFICLNSSSPGPKITDPVLLRKQAKELVNH' A
#
# COMPACT_ATOMS: atom_id res chain seq x y z
N MET A 1 -7.26 23.50 -18.69
CA MET A 1 -7.01 23.28 -17.25
C MET A 1 -5.51 23.37 -17.07
N ASP A 2 -5.05 24.46 -16.47
CA ASP A 2 -3.63 24.72 -16.25
C ASP A 2 -3.27 24.17 -14.86
N PHE A 3 -2.94 22.88 -14.81
CA PHE A 3 -2.49 22.25 -13.57
C PHE A 3 -1.01 22.59 -13.39
N SER A 4 -0.65 23.17 -12.24
CA SER A 4 0.75 23.35 -11.86
C SER A 4 1.49 22.02 -11.95
N GLU A 5 2.78 22.03 -12.31
CA GLU A 5 3.58 20.80 -12.36
C GLU A 5 3.38 19.96 -11.09
N PRO A 6 3.23 18.62 -11.23
CA PRO A 6 2.92 17.75 -10.11
C PRO A 6 4.03 17.84 -9.06
N LYS A 7 3.69 18.38 -7.89
CA LYS A 7 4.59 18.38 -6.74
C LYS A 7 4.61 16.98 -6.15
N ASN A 8 5.79 16.34 -6.15
CA ASN A 8 6.00 15.05 -5.51
C ASN A 8 5.78 15.22 -3.99
N GLY A 9 4.77 14.53 -3.46
CA GLY A 9 4.44 14.61 -2.03
C GLY A 9 4.35 13.23 -1.39
N ASN A 10 3.64 12.29 -2.03
CA ASN A 10 3.39 10.96 -1.47
C ASN A 10 3.71 9.87 -2.50
N CYS A 11 4.33 8.78 -2.03
CA CYS A 11 4.46 7.53 -2.76
C CYS A 11 3.62 6.44 -2.09
N ALA A 12 3.23 5.41 -2.83
CA ALA A 12 2.51 4.27 -2.27
C ALA A 12 3.06 2.94 -2.79
N PHE A 13 3.30 2.02 -1.85
CA PHE A 13 3.40 0.60 -2.14
C PHE A 13 2.00 -0.01 -2.04
N ARG A 14 1.64 -0.88 -2.98
CA ARG A 14 0.30 -1.49 -3.00
C ARG A 14 0.32 -2.86 -3.66
N GLY A 15 -0.63 -3.71 -3.30
CA GLY A 15 -0.73 -5.04 -3.87
C GLY A 15 -2.03 -5.76 -3.50
N LEU A 16 -2.11 -7.02 -3.95
CA LEU A 16 -3.19 -7.95 -3.62
C LEU A 16 -2.61 -9.11 -2.81
N GLY A 17 -3.18 -9.35 -1.64
CA GLY A 17 -3.00 -10.59 -0.88
C GLY A 17 -4.01 -11.64 -1.34
N PHE A 18 -3.55 -12.87 -1.53
CA PHE A 18 -4.39 -14.00 -1.91
C PHE A 18 -4.57 -14.95 -0.71
N TYR A 19 -5.83 -15.27 -0.42
CA TYR A 19 -6.26 -16.08 0.70
C TYR A 19 -7.09 -17.25 0.14
N PRO A 20 -6.47 -18.41 -0.17
CA PRO A 20 -7.15 -19.52 -0.83
C PRO A 20 -8.32 -20.07 0.00
N ASP A 21 -8.15 -20.12 1.33
CA ASP A 21 -9.15 -20.63 2.28
C ASP A 21 -10.13 -19.56 2.76
N GLY A 22 -10.10 -18.38 2.13
CA GLY A 22 -10.89 -17.23 2.53
C GLY A 22 -10.12 -16.25 3.40
N GLN A 23 -10.43 -14.96 3.23
CA GLN A 23 -9.86 -13.89 4.03
C GLN A 23 -10.67 -13.66 5.31
N PRO A 24 -10.02 -13.34 6.45
CA PRO A 24 -10.70 -13.15 7.73
C PRO A 24 -11.24 -11.73 7.95
N PHE A 25 -11.03 -10.79 7.02
CA PHE A 25 -11.33 -9.38 7.28
C PHE A 25 -12.79 -9.00 6.98
N ALA A 26 -13.31 -8.03 7.72
CA ALA A 26 -14.62 -7.45 7.43
C ALA A 26 -14.61 -6.70 6.09
N ALA A 27 -15.80 -6.49 5.50
CA ALA A 27 -15.99 -5.74 4.26
C ALA A 27 -15.82 -4.21 4.41
N ASN A 28 -14.90 -3.78 5.27
CA ASN A 28 -14.63 -2.39 5.57
C ASN A 28 -13.21 -2.03 5.13
N ILE A 29 -12.98 -0.76 4.78
CA ILE A 29 -11.62 -0.24 4.58
C ILE A 29 -11.03 0.00 5.97
N ASN A 30 -9.89 -0.62 6.24
CA ASN A 30 -9.14 -0.41 7.47
C ASN A 30 -7.99 0.54 7.17
N TYR A 31 -7.92 1.64 7.93
CA TYR A 31 -6.81 2.59 7.88
C TYR A 31 -6.00 2.50 9.17
N ILE A 32 -4.68 2.49 9.02
CA ILE A 32 -3.71 2.44 10.09
C ILE A 32 -2.74 3.59 9.85
N TYR A 33 -2.74 4.55 10.77
CA TYR A 33 -1.85 5.71 10.71
C TYR A 33 -0.77 5.58 11.77
N GLY A 34 0.47 5.92 11.41
CA GLY A 34 1.58 5.92 12.36
C GLY A 34 2.90 6.24 11.71
N ARG A 35 3.80 6.90 12.45
CA ARG A 35 5.20 7.17 12.03
C ARG A 35 5.33 7.83 10.65
N GLY A 36 4.40 8.71 10.29
CA GLY A 36 4.39 9.39 8.98
C GLY A 36 3.94 8.51 7.81
N LEU A 37 3.39 7.33 8.10
CA LEU A 37 2.83 6.38 7.14
C LEU A 37 1.31 6.29 7.30
N CYS A 38 0.65 5.99 6.19
CA CYS A 38 -0.75 5.58 6.15
C CYS A 38 -0.83 4.23 5.44
N ALA A 39 -1.06 3.17 6.20
CA ALA A 39 -1.31 1.84 5.66
C ALA A 39 -2.80 1.53 5.68
N GLY A 40 -3.25 0.68 4.77
CA GLY A 40 -4.61 0.22 4.81
C GLY A 40 -4.85 -1.00 3.95
N TYR A 41 -6.00 -1.62 4.17
CA TYR A 41 -6.44 -2.75 3.39
C TYR A 41 -7.95 -2.81 3.27
N TYR A 42 -8.41 -3.47 2.21
CA TYR A 42 -9.82 -3.65 1.90
C TYR A 42 -10.06 -5.01 1.24
N ARG A 43 -11.14 -5.67 1.62
CA ARG A 43 -11.59 -6.94 1.04
C ARG A 43 -12.14 -6.71 -0.38
N VAL A 44 -11.44 -7.21 -1.39
CA VAL A 44 -11.88 -7.15 -2.79
C VAL A 44 -12.79 -8.32 -3.13
N SER A 45 -12.52 -9.51 -2.60
CA SER A 45 -13.34 -10.72 -2.77
C SER A 45 -13.19 -11.63 -1.56
N PRO A 46 -13.93 -12.77 -1.47
CA PRO A 46 -13.73 -13.75 -0.41
C PRO A 46 -12.28 -14.25 -0.29
N THR A 47 -11.49 -14.19 -1.36
CA THR A 47 -10.12 -14.72 -1.42
C THR A 47 -9.06 -13.66 -1.73
N LYS A 48 -9.43 -12.38 -1.88
CA LYS A 48 -8.51 -11.31 -2.27
C LYS A 48 -8.68 -10.09 -1.38
N VAL A 49 -7.54 -9.57 -0.92
CA VAL A 49 -7.47 -8.36 -0.10
C VAL A 49 -6.50 -7.40 -0.76
N TYR A 50 -6.98 -6.20 -1.09
CA TYR A 50 -6.13 -5.12 -1.54
C TYR A 50 -5.49 -4.44 -0.34
N TRP A 51 -4.22 -4.10 -0.44
CA TRP A 51 -3.49 -3.39 0.60
C TRP A 51 -2.64 -2.28 -0.01
N PHE A 52 -2.37 -1.25 0.79
CA PHE A 52 -1.49 -0.14 0.43
C PHE A 52 -0.74 0.40 1.66
N ILE A 53 0.39 1.03 1.40
CA ILE A 53 1.20 1.79 2.36
C ILE A 53 1.61 3.08 1.65
N CYS A 54 1.04 4.19 2.09
CA CYS A 54 1.40 5.54 1.67
C CYS A 54 2.50 6.08 2.59
N LEU A 55 3.53 6.66 1.97
CA LEU A 55 4.62 7.35 2.63
C LEU A 55 4.83 8.72 1.99
N ASN A 56 5.25 9.69 2.79
CA ASN A 56 5.69 10.98 2.26
C ASN A 56 7.03 10.78 1.55
N SER A 57 7.13 11.24 0.31
CA SER A 57 8.35 11.14 -0.49
C SER A 57 8.51 12.39 -1.35
N SER A 58 9.67 13.03 -1.25
CA SER A 58 10.06 14.17 -2.08
C SER A 58 10.49 13.76 -3.50
N SER A 59 10.69 12.45 -3.74
CA SER A 59 11.02 11.88 -5.05
C SER A 59 9.99 10.85 -5.50
N PRO A 60 9.86 10.59 -6.82
CA PRO A 60 9.13 9.43 -7.32
C PRO A 60 9.71 8.15 -6.70
N GLY A 61 8.86 7.32 -6.12
CA GLY A 61 9.31 6.06 -5.52
C GLY A 61 9.72 5.03 -6.59
N PRO A 62 10.39 3.94 -6.16
CA PRO A 62 10.88 2.92 -7.08
C PRO A 62 9.72 2.21 -7.80
N LYS A 63 9.85 2.02 -9.11
CA LYS A 63 8.90 1.21 -9.89
C LYS A 63 9.25 -0.26 -9.75
N ILE A 64 8.70 -0.91 -8.73
CA ILE A 64 8.98 -2.32 -8.42
C ILE A 64 7.92 -3.20 -9.07
N THR A 65 8.38 -4.12 -9.93
CA THR A 65 7.55 -5.14 -10.57
C THR A 65 7.67 -6.51 -9.91
N ASP A 66 8.79 -6.79 -9.23
CA ASP A 66 9.00 -8.05 -8.51
C ASP A 66 8.20 -8.06 -7.19
N PRO A 67 7.22 -8.97 -7.03
CA PRO A 67 6.41 -9.06 -5.82
C PRO A 67 7.20 -9.45 -4.58
N VAL A 68 8.31 -10.19 -4.71
CA VAL A 68 9.15 -10.60 -3.57
C VAL A 68 9.89 -9.38 -3.02
N LEU A 69 10.50 -8.59 -3.92
CA LEU A 69 11.15 -7.34 -3.56
C LEU A 69 10.16 -6.33 -2.99
N LEU A 70 8.98 -6.19 -3.59
CA LEU A 70 7.90 -5.32 -3.09
C LEU A 70 7.51 -5.70 -1.66
N ARG A 71 7.30 -6.99 -1.39
CA ARG A 71 6.96 -7.50 -0.06
C ARG A 71 8.07 -7.22 0.95
N LYS A 72 9.33 -7.36 0.55
CA LYS A 72 10.49 -7.08 1.42
C LYS A 72 10.50 -5.62 1.85
N GLN A 73 10.45 -4.69 0.89
CA GLN A 73 10.45 -3.25 1.21
C GLN A 73 9.22 -2.81 2.01
N ALA A 74 8.03 -3.32 1.65
CA ALA A 74 6.81 -3.03 2.40
C ALA A 74 6.90 -3.47 3.87
N LYS A 75 7.55 -4.61 4.15
CA LYS A 75 7.80 -5.10 5.52
C LYS A 75 8.81 -4.23 6.27
N GLU A 76 9.88 -3.83 5.61
CA GLU A 76 10.88 -2.93 6.21
C GLU A 76 10.22 -1.62 6.67
N LEU A 77 9.34 -1.05 5.85
CA LEU A 77 8.63 0.20 6.18
C LEU A 77 7.73 0.12 7.42
N VAL A 78 7.11 -1.02 7.70
CA VAL A 78 6.20 -1.18 8.86
C VAL A 78 6.89 -1.68 10.12
N ASN A 79 8.09 -2.24 10.00
CA ASN A 79 8.84 -2.84 11.12
C ASN A 79 9.79 -1.86 11.84
N HIS A 80 10.13 -0.72 11.24
CA HIS A 80 10.73 0.42 11.95
C HIS A 80 9.65 1.18 12.74
#